data_AF-A0A524F6X2-F1
#
_entry.id   AF-A0A524F6X2-F1
#
_cell.length_a   1.000
_cell.length_b   1.000
_cell.length_c   1.000
_cell.angle_alpha   90.00
_cell.angle_beta   90.00
_cell.angle_gamma   90.00
#
_symmetry.space_group_name_H-M   'P 1'
#
loop_
_entity.id
_entity.type
_entity.pdbx_description
1 polymer ?
#
loop_
_entity_poly.entity_id
_entity_poly.type
_entity_poly.pdbx_seq_one_letter_code
_entity_poly.pdbx_strand_id
1 'polypeptide(L)'
;MQKLSQNPKYFIYRDMIGLDAWIKHKYKTKPQEFIPIGKVIDETYNLILTSNMDNPEDYHQDKKKYIKENYVFRFNVPQNGNGDIVVEVDGVKLLKRPENRIKQIRKIKM
;
A
#
# COMPACT_ATOMS: atom_id res chain seq x y z
N MET A 1 17.85 -15.33 -1.63
CA MET A 1 16.42 -14.99 -1.46
C MET A 1 16.04 -13.54 -1.82
N GLN A 2 16.98 -12.60 -1.98
CA GLN A 2 16.71 -11.15 -2.15
C GLN A 2 16.17 -10.69 -3.52
N LYS A 3 16.26 -11.48 -4.61
CA LYS A 3 15.88 -11.01 -5.97
C LYS A 3 14.38 -10.74 -6.20
N LEU A 4 13.48 -11.39 -5.45
CA LEU A 4 12.03 -11.23 -5.63
C LEU A 4 11.45 -10.07 -4.82
N SER A 5 12.12 -9.66 -3.74
CA SER A 5 11.72 -8.51 -2.91
C SER A 5 12.07 -7.15 -3.54
N GLN A 6 12.63 -7.13 -4.75
CA GLN A 6 12.91 -5.91 -5.49
C GLN A 6 12.04 -5.80 -6.75
N ASN A 7 11.50 -6.92 -7.26
CA ASN A 7 10.67 -6.88 -8.46
C ASN A 7 9.23 -6.35 -8.16
N PRO A 8 8.78 -5.26 -8.81
CA PRO A 8 7.46 -4.64 -8.60
C PRO A 8 6.29 -5.60 -8.84
N LYS A 9 6.46 -6.60 -9.72
CA LYS A 9 5.44 -7.60 -10.06
C LYS A 9 4.91 -8.36 -8.83
N TYR A 10 5.73 -8.50 -7.79
CA TYR A 10 5.38 -9.23 -6.58
C TYR A 10 4.95 -8.33 -5.41
N PHE A 11 4.77 -7.03 -5.65
CA PHE A 11 4.45 -6.07 -4.59
C PHE A 11 3.18 -6.44 -3.80
N ILE A 12 2.13 -6.92 -4.48
CA ILE A 12 0.85 -7.29 -3.84
C ILE A 12 0.96 -8.41 -2.79
N TYR A 13 2.07 -9.15 -2.79
CA TYR A 13 2.32 -10.25 -1.85
C TYR A 13 3.20 -9.87 -0.67
N ARG A 14 3.41 -8.57 -0.44
CA ARG A 14 4.27 -8.05 0.62
C ARG A 14 3.44 -7.36 1.70
N ASP A 15 4.11 -7.12 2.81
CA ASP A 15 3.65 -6.16 3.79
C ASP A 15 3.79 -4.74 3.24
N MET A 16 2.78 -3.93 3.49
CA MET A 16 2.70 -2.53 3.07
C MET A 16 2.87 -1.57 4.25
N ILE A 17 2.88 -2.06 5.49
CA ILE A 17 3.09 -1.25 6.69
C ILE A 17 4.46 -0.56 6.60
N GLY A 18 4.49 0.74 6.94
CA GLY A 18 5.68 1.58 6.90
C GLY A 18 5.90 2.32 5.58
N LEU A 19 5.19 1.96 4.51
CA LEU A 19 5.32 2.62 3.21
C LEU A 19 4.51 3.92 3.15
N ASP A 20 5.06 4.92 2.48
CA ASP A 20 4.32 6.13 2.13
C ASP A 20 3.38 5.85 0.96
N ALA A 21 2.15 6.34 1.09
CA ALA A 21 1.06 6.01 0.19
C ALA A 21 0.33 7.26 -0.32
N TRP A 22 -0.17 7.12 -1.54
CA TRP A 22 -1.08 8.05 -2.19
C TRP A 22 -2.29 7.28 -2.72
N ILE A 23 -3.40 7.98 -2.90
CA ILE A 23 -4.63 7.39 -3.44
C ILE A 23 -5.23 8.21 -4.57
N LYS A 24 -6.00 7.49 -5.39
CA LYS A 24 -6.93 8.06 -6.35
C LYS A 24 -8.28 7.34 -6.22
N HIS A 25 -9.36 8.09 -6.01
CA HIS A 25 -10.70 7.50 -5.92
C HIS A 25 -11.18 7.04 -7.30
N LYS A 26 -11.64 5.81 -7.41
CA LYS A 26 -12.03 5.22 -8.72
C LYS A 26 -13.32 5.77 -9.29
N TYR A 27 -14.29 6.00 -8.41
CA TYR A 27 -15.65 6.37 -8.84
C TYR A 27 -15.88 7.87 -8.98
N LYS A 28 -14.82 8.70 -8.86
CA LYS A 28 -14.97 10.14 -9.07
C LYS A 28 -14.93 10.44 -10.58
N THR A 29 -15.89 11.24 -11.02
CA THR A 29 -16.15 11.53 -12.45
C THR A 29 -15.11 12.43 -13.10
N LYS A 30 -14.36 13.22 -12.32
CA LYS A 30 -13.27 14.07 -12.81
C LYS A 30 -11.93 13.36 -12.63
N PRO A 31 -11.00 13.48 -13.60
CA PRO A 31 -9.63 13.02 -13.42
C PRO A 31 -9.06 13.58 -12.12
N GLN A 32 -8.53 12.69 -11.28
CA GLN A 32 -7.91 13.06 -10.03
C GLN A 32 -6.42 12.75 -10.07
N GLU A 33 -5.64 13.67 -9.51
CA GLU A 33 -4.27 13.42 -9.12
C GLU A 33 -4.22 12.51 -7.88
N PHE A 34 -3.07 11.90 -7.66
CA PHE A 34 -2.83 11.08 -6.48
C PHE A 34 -2.63 11.99 -5.26
N ILE A 35 -3.46 11.77 -4.24
CA ILE A 35 -3.43 12.56 -3.01
C ILE A 35 -2.57 11.82 -1.97
N PRO A 36 -1.58 12.47 -1.33
CA PRO A 36 -0.80 11.85 -0.27
C PRO A 36 -1.70 11.52 0.93
N ILE A 37 -1.57 10.31 1.46
CA ILE A 37 -2.33 9.85 2.63
C ILE A 37 -1.43 9.45 3.79
N GLY A 38 -0.12 9.71 3.68
CA GLY A 38 0.86 9.42 4.72
C GLY A 38 1.31 7.96 4.69
N LYS A 39 1.77 7.51 5.86
CA LYS A 39 2.39 6.20 6.03
C LYS A 39 1.36 5.14 6.40
N VAL A 40 1.44 3.97 5.79
CA VAL A 40 0.59 2.82 6.16
C VAL A 40 0.98 2.34 7.56
N ILE A 41 0.00 2.28 8.45
CA ILE A 41 0.20 1.82 9.84
C ILE A 41 -0.46 0.48 10.11
N ASP A 42 -1.50 0.13 9.35
CA ASP A 42 -2.21 -1.14 9.50
C ASP A 42 -2.96 -1.50 8.21
N GLU A 43 -3.21 -2.78 8.01
CA GLU A 43 -3.95 -3.32 6.89
C GLU A 43 -4.81 -4.51 7.28
N THR A 44 -6.11 -4.39 7.03
CA THR A 44 -7.08 -5.47 7.26
C THR A 44 -7.48 -6.16 5.95
N TYR A 45 -8.58 -6.90 5.93
CA TYR A 45 -9.06 -7.56 4.71
C TYR A 45 -9.37 -6.55 3.59
N ASN A 46 -10.19 -5.55 3.90
CA ASN A 46 -10.71 -4.55 2.95
C ASN A 46 -10.26 -3.11 3.26
N LEU A 47 -9.54 -2.87 4.35
CA LEU A 47 -9.09 -1.53 4.74
C LEU A 47 -7.57 -1.40 4.70
N ILE A 48 -7.10 -0.20 4.36
CA ILE A 48 -5.76 0.31 4.67
C ILE A 48 -5.93 1.47 5.64
N LEU A 49 -5.18 1.46 6.73
CA LEU A 49 -5.06 2.57 7.66
C LEU A 49 -3.74 3.29 7.43
N THR A 50 -3.79 4.61 7.38
CA THR A 50 -2.60 5.44 7.31
C THR A 50 -2.59 6.51 8.39
N SER A 51 -1.42 7.08 8.62
CA SER A 51 -1.18 8.21 9.50
C SER A 51 -0.24 9.19 8.82
N ASN A 52 -0.54 10.48 8.89
CA ASN A 52 0.48 11.52 8.66
C ASN A 52 1.25 11.64 9.98
N MET A 53 2.46 11.07 10.06
CA MET A 53 3.28 11.07 11.27
C MET A 53 3.99 12.42 11.51
N ASP A 54 3.52 13.50 10.87
CA ASP A 54 4.17 14.81 10.97
C ASP A 54 3.91 15.48 12.32
N ASN A 55 2.94 15.00 13.12
CA ASN A 55 2.68 15.51 14.46
C ASN A 55 2.44 14.39 15.50
N PRO A 56 3.43 14.06 16.36
CA PRO A 56 3.34 12.95 17.32
C PRO A 56 2.26 13.12 18.40
N GLU A 57 1.84 14.36 18.68
CA GLU A 57 0.90 14.68 19.77
C GLU A 57 -0.55 14.28 19.44
N ASP A 58 -0.89 14.09 18.15
CA ASP A 58 -2.25 13.82 17.67
C ASP A 58 -2.42 12.46 16.98
N TYR A 59 -1.64 11.46 17.42
CA TYR A 59 -1.61 10.09 16.87
C TYR A 59 -2.99 9.44 16.63
N HIS A 60 -4.02 9.82 17.37
CA HIS A 60 -5.39 9.32 17.18
C HIS A 60 -6.22 10.12 16.16
N GLN A 61 -5.96 11.42 15.98
CA GLN A 61 -6.67 12.27 15.03
C GLN A 61 -6.16 12.09 13.59
N ASP A 62 -4.89 11.75 13.42
CA ASP A 62 -4.26 11.64 12.10
C ASP A 62 -4.49 10.30 11.38
N LYS A 63 -5.24 9.38 11.99
CA LYS A 63 -5.54 8.07 11.40
C LYS A 63 -6.69 8.15 10.41
N LYS A 64 -6.41 7.79 9.16
CA LYS A 64 -7.43 7.71 8.11
C LYS A 64 -7.61 6.28 7.62
N LYS A 65 -8.85 5.91 7.33
CA LYS A 65 -9.26 4.58 6.85
C LYS A 65 -9.65 4.66 5.38
N TYR A 66 -9.12 3.74 4.59
CA TYR A 66 -9.38 3.66 3.16
C TYR A 66 -9.89 2.29 2.77
N ILE A 67 -11.10 2.24 2.20
CA ILE A 67 -11.72 1.03 1.66
C ILE A 67 -11.05 0.67 0.34
N LYS A 68 -10.29 -0.43 0.31
CA LYS A 68 -9.36 -0.78 -0.78
C LYS A 68 -10.01 -0.76 -2.16
N GLU A 69 -11.19 -1.35 -2.27
CA GLU A 69 -11.95 -1.44 -3.52
C GLU A 69 -12.25 -0.08 -4.17
N ASN A 70 -12.39 0.98 -3.36
CA ASN A 70 -12.73 2.33 -3.84
C ASN A 70 -11.53 3.11 -4.42
N TYR A 71 -10.30 2.62 -4.22
CA TYR A 71 -9.09 3.39 -4.52
C TYR A 71 -8.09 2.63 -5.39
N VAL A 72 -7.39 3.38 -6.23
CA VAL A 72 -6.07 2.99 -6.74
C VAL A 72 -5.05 3.55 -5.77
N PHE A 73 -4.15 2.70 -5.29
CA PHE A 73 -3.07 3.07 -4.38
C PHE A 73 -1.77 3.22 -5.15
N ARG A 74 -0.95 4.15 -4.71
CA ARG A 74 0.41 4.32 -5.16
C ARG A 74 1.30 4.28 -3.92
N PHE A 75 2.36 3.48 -3.95
CA PHE A 75 3.28 3.31 -2.82
C PHE A 75 4.69 3.67 -3.24
N ASN A 76 5.40 4.37 -2.36
CA ASN A 76 6.84 4.54 -2.49
C ASN A 76 7.54 3.34 -1.85
N VAL A 77 8.33 2.61 -2.63
CA VAL A 77 8.97 1.37 -2.20
C VAL A 77 10.49 1.53 -2.31
N PRO A 78 11.22 1.57 -1.19
CA PRO A 78 12.66 1.69 -1.23
C PRO A 78 13.29 0.45 -1.88
N GLN A 79 14.19 0.66 -2.84
CA GLN A 79 15.05 -0.39 -3.38
C GLN A 79 16.43 -0.30 -2.75
N ASN A 80 17.02 -1.45 -2.41
CA ASN A 80 18.36 -1.48 -1.82
C ASN A 80 19.39 -0.93 -2.82
N GLY A 81 19.85 0.31 -2.59
CA GLY A 81 20.93 0.94 -3.36
C GLY A 81 20.55 1.52 -4.73
N ASN A 82 19.32 1.34 -5.20
CA ASN A 82 18.87 1.76 -6.54
C ASN A 82 17.81 2.88 -6.50
N GLY A 83 17.68 3.58 -5.37
CA GLY A 83 16.65 4.59 -5.16
C GLY A 83 15.26 3.99 -4.91
N ASP A 84 14.27 4.87 -4.74
CA ASP A 84 12.90 4.43 -4.50
C ASP A 84 12.16 4.21 -5.82
N ILE A 85 11.28 3.20 -5.85
CA ILE A 85 10.35 2.99 -6.96
C ILE A 85 8.93 3.31 -6.53
N VAL A 86 8.14 3.75 -7.49
CA VAL A 86 6.71 3.98 -7.29
C VAL A 86 5.92 2.81 -7.85
N VAL A 87 5.09 2.19 -7.01
CA VAL A 87 4.22 1.08 -7.43
C VAL A 87 2.77 1.49 -7.34
N GLU A 88 2.07 1.43 -8.48
CA GLU A 88 0.63 1.62 -8.57
C GLU A 88 -0.11 0.28 -8.54
N VAL A 89 -1.14 0.21 -7.71
CA VAL A 89 -1.95 -0.98 -7.55
C VAL A 89 -3.42 -0.63 -7.39
N ASP A 90 -4.25 -1.30 -8.18
CA ASP A 90 -5.69 -1.28 -7.97
C ASP A 90 -6.00 -1.98 -6.62
N GLY A 91 -6.68 -1.30 -5.69
CA GLY A 91 -6.94 -1.85 -4.36
C GLY A 91 -7.80 -3.12 -4.34
N VAL A 92 -8.52 -3.46 -5.42
CA VAL A 92 -9.20 -4.76 -5.58
C VAL A 92 -8.18 -5.90 -5.53
N LYS A 93 -6.96 -5.70 -6.05
CA LYS A 93 -5.87 -6.69 -5.99
C LYS A 93 -5.36 -6.91 -4.57
N LEU A 94 -5.72 -6.06 -3.62
CA LEU A 94 -5.33 -6.10 -2.22
C LEU A 94 -6.43 -6.66 -1.30
N LEU A 95 -7.60 -7.07 -1.82
CA LEU A 95 -8.76 -7.60 -1.06
C LEU A 95 -8.54 -8.98 -0.44
N LYS A 96 -7.51 -9.09 0.40
CA LYS A 96 -7.19 -10.25 1.24
C LYS A 96 -6.46 -9.72 2.47
N ARG A 97 -6.51 -10.47 3.58
CA ARG A 97 -5.62 -10.19 4.72
C ARG A 97 -4.15 -10.29 4.31
N PRO A 98 -3.24 -9.47 4.87
CA PRO A 98 -1.82 -9.47 4.50
C PRO A 98 -1.18 -10.85 4.53
N GLU A 99 -1.41 -11.60 5.61
CA GLU A 99 -0.92 -12.97 5.80
C GLU A 99 -1.30 -13.90 4.65
N ASN A 100 -2.53 -13.77 4.12
CA ASN A 100 -3.04 -14.60 3.05
C ASN A 100 -2.44 -14.24 1.69
N ARG A 101 -2.04 -12.98 1.49
CA ARG A 101 -1.30 -12.55 0.28
C ARG A 101 0.14 -13.02 0.35
N ILE A 102 0.81 -12.85 1.49
CA ILE A 102 2.19 -13.31 1.71
C ILE A 102 2.30 -14.83 1.50
N LYS A 103 1.32 -15.63 1.92
CA LYS A 103 1.32 -17.08 1.66
C LYS A 103 1.24 -17.44 0.17
N GLN A 104 0.62 -16.62 -0.68
CA GLN A 104 0.50 -16.92 -2.12
C GLN A 104 1.84 -16.85 -2.86
N ILE A 105 2.76 -15.98 -2.45
CA ILE A 105 4.10 -15.95 -3.07
C ILE A 105 4.86 -17.26 -2.87
N ARG A 106 4.58 -17.99 -1.78
CA ARG A 106 5.19 -19.30 -1.51
C ARG A 106 4.66 -20.37 -2.46
N LYS A 107 3.40 -20.27 -2.88
CA LYS A 107 2.81 -21.18 -3.89
C LYS A 107 3.32 -20.92 -5.29
N ILE A 108 3.57 -19.67 -5.66
CA ILE A 108 4.16 -19.30 -6.95
C ILE A 108 5.65 -19.73 -7.06
N LYS A 109 6.29 -19.99 -5.91
CA LYS A 109 7.68 -20.47 -5.84
C LYS A 109 7.82 -21.99 -5.94
N MET A 110 6.74 -22.76 -5.80
CA MET A 110 6.69 -24.19 -6.11
C MET A 110 6.38 -24.37 -7.59
#